data_AF-A0AA41R6U1-F1
#
_entry.id   AF-A0AA41R6U1-F1
#
_cell.length_a   1.000
_cell.length_b   1.000
_cell.length_c   1.000
_cell.angle_alpha   90.00
_cell.angle_beta   90.00
_cell.angle_gamma   90.00
#
_symmetry.space_group_name_H-M   'P 1'
#
loop_
_entity.id
_entity.type
_entity.pdbx_description
1 polymer ?
#
loop_
_entity_poly.entity_id
_entity_poly.type
_entity_poly.pdbx_seq_one_letter_code
_entity_poly.pdbx_strand_id
1 'polypeptide(L)'
;MMMNAHLPTDETGGAPERETIAAVLPFAARRSYEPGETLLETAAAAQCFYYVETGTLEVSYTAEGTAIVVALIGPGAFCGEIGFFDGLARTRTIKALSGGQLRVFDRTILDRITADDPGLAARFLETVLRAVCRRFRRILSDRGPLTAYAAALSTGREHFKGMRQLPADLLGSAGWQQLNQELEQFKARMFDVAYRLQEAQDTEIAPHQQAEAEAVLDRFFEKVRHAAALADTRGHAELMWGYMFKELFPYLARSRFYERAYYKPKGYAGDFFMIERIYRNQPDGDGKFGRLIDGWLLKRVPARAVRNRRRLLHRILDRLCRERLHGPGPIRIMNLACGPCRELFDLVGGADYSDRIDALCVDIDAEALQFAHTQVDPRNHGARVRFMHENVIRWALGRSRQQFDAQDLIYTSGLCDYLDRRLVKALIEQCHSCLKPGGVLIIGNFAPANPDRALMDHLMYWRLIYRDRAELGQLFADTPFGGRVTIEAEEQGVNLFALARREPR
;
A
#
# COMPACT_ATOMS: atom_id res chain seq x y z
N MET A 1 21.93 -18.59 16.99
CA MET A 1 22.05 -19.82 16.20
C MET A 1 20.84 -19.89 15.28
N MET A 2 21.01 -19.43 14.04
CA MET A 2 19.93 -19.25 13.08
C MET A 2 19.48 -20.61 12.55
N MET A 3 18.26 -21.04 12.85
CA MET A 3 17.54 -21.94 11.96
C MET A 3 17.09 -21.10 10.75
N ASN A 4 17.95 -21.06 9.74
CA ASN A 4 17.53 -20.76 8.37
C ASN A 4 16.52 -21.84 7.97
N ALA A 5 15.25 -21.59 8.23
CA ALA A 5 14.18 -22.30 7.55
C ALA A 5 14.23 -21.85 6.08
N HIS A 6 15.09 -22.50 5.29
CA HIS A 6 14.95 -22.56 3.84
C HIS A 6 13.55 -23.11 3.57
N LEU A 7 12.59 -22.22 3.33
CA LEU A 7 11.33 -22.62 2.73
C LEU A 7 11.68 -23.11 1.31
N PRO A 8 11.35 -24.37 0.97
CA PRO A 8 11.74 -24.96 -0.31
C PRO A 8 11.18 -24.15 -1.49
N THR A 9 11.93 -24.17 -2.59
CA THR A 9 11.65 -23.61 -3.92
C THR A 9 10.48 -24.33 -4.59
N ASP A 10 9.30 -24.31 -3.97
CA ASP A 10 8.17 -25.22 -4.23
C ASP A 10 7.31 -24.80 -5.46
N GLU A 11 7.86 -24.12 -6.46
CA GLU A 11 7.19 -23.92 -7.77
C GLU A 11 7.76 -24.87 -8.81
N THR A 12 9.07 -25.09 -8.77
CA THR A 12 9.61 -26.37 -9.18
C THR A 12 9.18 -27.37 -8.13
N GLY A 13 8.37 -28.36 -8.50
CA GLY A 13 8.03 -29.40 -7.55
C GLY A 13 9.24 -30.08 -6.93
N GLY A 14 9.01 -30.94 -5.93
CA GLY A 14 10.06 -31.84 -5.43
C GLY A 14 10.73 -32.62 -6.58
N ALA A 15 11.89 -33.21 -6.35
CA ALA A 15 12.59 -34.01 -7.38
C ALA A 15 11.65 -34.94 -8.20
N PRO A 16 10.66 -35.63 -7.59
CA PRO A 16 9.71 -36.47 -8.34
C PRO A 16 8.80 -35.70 -9.32
N GLU A 17 8.38 -34.49 -8.96
CA GLU A 17 7.56 -33.64 -9.84
C GLU A 17 8.39 -33.14 -11.03
N ARG A 18 9.66 -32.79 -10.81
CA ARG A 18 10.56 -32.36 -11.89
C ARG A 18 10.84 -33.48 -12.89
N GLU A 19 11.08 -34.70 -12.40
CA GLU A 19 11.27 -35.89 -13.23
C GLU A 19 10.00 -36.20 -14.04
N THR A 20 8.84 -36.12 -13.39
CA THR A 20 7.55 -36.33 -14.07
C THR A 20 7.33 -35.30 -15.17
N ILE A 21 7.58 -34.02 -14.89
CA ILE A 21 7.47 -32.95 -15.90
C ILE A 21 8.43 -33.23 -17.06
N ALA A 22 9.70 -33.50 -16.77
CA ALA A 22 10.71 -33.78 -17.80
C ALA A 22 10.33 -34.97 -18.70
N ALA A 23 9.70 -36.01 -18.14
CA ALA A 23 9.24 -37.17 -18.88
C ALA A 23 8.03 -36.89 -19.79
N VAL A 24 7.15 -35.93 -19.45
CA VAL A 24 6.00 -35.58 -20.30
C VAL A 24 6.28 -34.49 -21.34
N LEU A 25 7.31 -33.65 -21.15
CA LEU A 25 7.63 -32.58 -22.12
C LEU A 25 7.84 -33.07 -23.57
N PRO A 26 8.43 -34.26 -23.84
CA PRO A 26 8.58 -34.78 -25.20
C PRO A 26 7.25 -35.06 -25.92
N PHE A 27 6.16 -35.29 -25.20
CA PHE A 27 4.84 -35.52 -25.78
C PHE A 27 4.20 -34.22 -26.30
N ALA A 28 4.52 -33.08 -25.68
CA ALA A 28 3.89 -31.79 -25.95
C ALA A 28 4.67 -30.97 -27.00
N ALA A 29 3.94 -30.38 -27.94
CA ALA A 29 4.52 -29.48 -28.94
C ALA A 29 5.00 -28.18 -28.31
N ARG A 30 6.10 -27.62 -28.83
CA ARG A 30 6.56 -26.27 -28.46
C ARG A 30 5.79 -25.21 -29.23
N ARG A 31 5.40 -24.14 -28.54
CA ARG A 31 4.85 -22.90 -29.12
C ARG A 31 5.69 -21.72 -28.65
N SER A 32 6.25 -20.97 -29.58
CA SER A 32 6.86 -19.66 -29.29
C SER A 32 5.79 -18.58 -29.16
N TYR A 33 6.08 -17.55 -28.39
CA TYR A 33 5.22 -16.38 -28.24
C TYR A 33 6.05 -15.11 -28.07
N GLU A 34 5.48 -13.99 -28.51
CA GLU A 34 6.16 -12.68 -28.51
C GLU A 34 5.68 -11.79 -27.35
N PRO A 35 6.51 -10.82 -26.89
CA PRO A 35 6.07 -9.85 -25.90
C PRO A 35 4.77 -9.15 -26.33
N GLY A 36 3.80 -9.09 -25.43
CA GLY A 36 2.50 -8.45 -25.67
C GLY A 36 1.45 -9.35 -26.32
N GLU A 37 1.79 -10.57 -26.73
CA GLU A 37 0.83 -11.54 -27.25
C GLU A 37 -0.18 -11.97 -26.16
N THR A 38 -1.49 -11.95 -26.49
CA THR A 38 -2.53 -12.50 -25.61
C THR A 38 -2.66 -13.99 -25.89
N LEU A 39 -2.26 -14.80 -24.91
CA LEU A 39 -2.26 -16.27 -25.05
C LEU A 39 -3.59 -16.88 -24.67
N LEU A 40 -4.19 -16.37 -23.59
CA LEU A 40 -5.51 -16.78 -23.10
C LEU A 40 -6.34 -15.54 -22.84
N GLU A 41 -7.60 -15.59 -23.23
CA GLU A 41 -8.57 -14.54 -22.98
C GLU A 41 -9.67 -15.04 -22.06
N THR A 42 -10.12 -14.18 -21.13
CA THR A 42 -11.20 -14.50 -20.20
C THR A 42 -12.47 -14.90 -20.98
N ALA A 43 -13.21 -15.88 -20.47
CA ALA A 43 -14.41 -16.45 -21.08
C ALA A 43 -14.21 -17.20 -22.42
N ALA A 44 -12.97 -17.32 -22.94
CA ALA A 44 -12.68 -18.17 -24.10
C ALA A 44 -12.78 -19.68 -23.76
N ALA A 45 -12.89 -20.53 -24.78
CA ALA A 45 -12.89 -21.98 -24.62
C ALA A 45 -11.52 -22.50 -24.10
N ALA A 46 -11.55 -23.51 -23.22
CA ALA A 46 -10.35 -24.05 -22.58
C ALA A 46 -9.94 -25.43 -23.14
N GLN A 47 -9.56 -25.46 -24.42
CA GLN A 47 -9.23 -26.71 -25.12
C GLN A 47 -7.83 -27.27 -24.80
N CYS A 48 -6.94 -26.45 -24.23
CA CYS A 48 -5.57 -26.83 -23.87
C CYS A 48 -5.07 -26.04 -22.67
N PHE A 49 -3.98 -26.49 -22.06
CA PHE A 49 -3.22 -25.75 -21.07
C PHE A 49 -1.73 -25.76 -21.42
N TYR A 50 -0.95 -24.93 -20.75
CA TYR A 50 0.45 -24.71 -21.10
C TYR A 50 1.39 -24.98 -19.93
N TYR A 51 2.62 -25.36 -20.26
CA TYR A 51 3.76 -25.30 -19.35
C TYR A 51 4.77 -24.29 -19.89
N VAL A 52 5.23 -23.38 -19.04
CA VAL A 52 6.17 -22.32 -19.43
C VAL A 52 7.61 -22.86 -19.39
N GLU A 53 8.26 -22.98 -20.56
CA GLU A 53 9.68 -23.37 -20.64
C GLU A 53 10.59 -22.15 -20.46
N THR A 54 10.28 -21.03 -21.11
CA THR A 54 11.03 -19.77 -21.02
C THR A 54 10.10 -18.57 -21.13
N GLY A 55 10.54 -17.40 -20.66
CA GLY A 55 9.76 -16.15 -20.69
C GLY A 55 8.84 -15.97 -19.49
N THR A 56 8.13 -14.84 -19.47
CA THR A 56 7.24 -14.44 -18.37
C THR A 56 5.86 -14.09 -18.90
N LEU A 57 4.83 -14.60 -18.25
CA LEU A 57 3.43 -14.32 -18.55
C LEU A 57 2.79 -13.53 -17.41
N GLU A 58 1.90 -12.62 -17.76
CA GLU A 58 1.11 -11.80 -16.86
C GLU A 58 -0.34 -12.32 -16.82
N VAL A 59 -0.86 -12.57 -15.63
CA VAL A 59 -2.25 -12.99 -15.41
C VAL A 59 -3.05 -11.83 -14.86
N SER A 60 -4.16 -11.49 -15.51
CA SER A 60 -4.99 -10.36 -15.14
C SER A 60 -6.48 -10.64 -15.25
N TYR A 61 -7.27 -9.75 -14.66
CA TYR A 61 -8.70 -9.60 -14.89
C TYR A 61 -9.04 -8.14 -15.11
N THR A 62 -10.18 -7.89 -15.73
CA THR A 62 -10.68 -6.53 -15.92
C THR A 62 -11.78 -6.24 -14.90
N ALA A 63 -11.62 -5.13 -14.16
CA ALA A 63 -12.63 -4.60 -13.24
C ALA A 63 -12.90 -3.13 -13.61
N GLU A 64 -14.13 -2.80 -13.97
CA GLU A 64 -14.54 -1.45 -14.41
C GLU A 64 -13.55 -0.80 -15.42
N GLY A 65 -13.16 -1.57 -16.43
CA GLY A 65 -12.22 -1.12 -17.47
C GLY A 65 -10.74 -1.12 -17.06
N THR A 66 -10.41 -1.40 -15.79
CA THR A 66 -9.03 -1.51 -15.30
C THR A 66 -8.53 -2.94 -15.42
N ALA A 67 -7.42 -3.16 -16.14
CA ALA A 67 -6.72 -4.44 -16.14
C ALA A 67 -5.86 -4.57 -14.87
N ILE A 68 -6.27 -5.44 -13.95
CA ILE A 68 -5.59 -5.70 -12.67
C ILE A 68 -4.81 -7.01 -12.78
N VAL A 69 -3.48 -6.90 -12.69
CA VAL A 69 -2.55 -8.03 -12.63
C VAL A 69 -2.67 -8.71 -11.27
N VAL A 70 -2.72 -10.03 -11.25
CA VAL A 70 -2.80 -10.83 -10.02
C VAL A 70 -1.64 -11.81 -9.87
N ALA A 71 -0.96 -12.15 -10.97
CA ALA A 71 0.21 -13.00 -10.93
C ALA A 71 1.11 -12.79 -12.14
N LEU A 72 2.40 -13.05 -11.92
CA LEU A 72 3.40 -13.28 -12.96
C LEU A 72 3.74 -14.77 -12.94
N ILE A 73 3.72 -15.42 -14.11
CA ILE A 73 4.05 -16.83 -14.29
C ILE A 73 5.37 -16.89 -15.05
N GLY A 74 6.40 -17.44 -14.41
CA GLY A 74 7.71 -17.68 -15.02
C GLY A 74 7.91 -19.13 -15.46
N PRO A 75 9.13 -19.47 -15.89
CA PRO A 75 9.52 -20.83 -16.28
C PRO A 75 9.28 -21.86 -15.17
N GLY A 76 8.84 -23.06 -15.55
CA GLY A 76 8.60 -24.15 -14.61
C GLY A 76 7.16 -24.26 -14.10
N ALA A 77 6.26 -23.39 -14.57
CA ALA A 77 4.88 -23.33 -14.09
C ALA A 77 3.86 -23.67 -15.19
N PHE A 78 2.73 -24.26 -14.77
CA PHE A 78 1.57 -24.49 -15.64
C PHE A 78 0.68 -23.26 -15.73
N CYS A 79 -0.07 -23.06 -16.82
CA CYS A 79 -1.12 -22.06 -16.88
C CYS A 79 -2.28 -22.49 -17.78
N GLY A 80 -3.47 -21.97 -17.48
CA GLY A 80 -4.70 -22.31 -18.21
C GLY A 80 -5.29 -23.67 -17.86
N GLU A 81 -4.79 -24.33 -16.82
CA GLU A 81 -5.19 -25.69 -16.44
C GLU A 81 -6.62 -25.79 -15.91
N ILE A 82 -7.12 -24.76 -15.21
CA ILE A 82 -8.41 -24.81 -14.49
C ILE A 82 -9.56 -25.11 -15.46
N GLY A 83 -9.78 -24.22 -16.44
CA GLY A 83 -10.84 -24.38 -17.44
C GLY A 83 -10.73 -25.67 -18.26
N PHE A 84 -9.51 -26.17 -18.46
CA PHE A 84 -9.28 -27.40 -19.24
C PHE A 84 -9.77 -28.65 -18.47
N PHE A 85 -9.57 -28.70 -17.16
CA PHE A 85 -9.94 -29.84 -16.33
C PHE A 85 -11.40 -29.80 -15.88
N ASP A 86 -11.96 -28.64 -15.56
CA ASP A 86 -13.37 -28.51 -15.15
C ASP A 86 -14.35 -28.40 -16.33
N GLY A 87 -13.85 -28.20 -17.55
CA GLY A 87 -14.65 -28.08 -18.76
C GLY A 87 -15.34 -26.71 -18.93
N LEU A 88 -14.97 -25.72 -18.11
CA LEU A 88 -15.51 -24.37 -18.15
C LEU A 88 -14.62 -23.42 -18.97
N ALA A 89 -15.12 -22.20 -19.18
CA ALA A 89 -14.39 -21.16 -19.89
C ALA A 89 -13.18 -20.65 -19.09
N ARG A 90 -12.24 -19.99 -19.77
CA ARG A 90 -11.07 -19.37 -19.13
C ARG A 90 -11.48 -18.36 -18.06
N THR A 91 -10.85 -18.44 -16.89
CA THR A 91 -11.15 -17.57 -15.74
C THR A 91 -10.42 -16.23 -15.76
N ARG A 92 -9.30 -16.14 -16.48
CA ARG A 92 -8.39 -14.98 -16.48
C ARG A 92 -7.76 -14.80 -17.85
N THR A 93 -7.36 -13.57 -18.15
CA THR A 93 -6.55 -13.24 -19.32
C THR A 93 -5.08 -13.49 -18.99
N ILE A 94 -4.35 -14.10 -19.92
CA ILE A 94 -2.90 -14.32 -19.82
C ILE A 94 -2.22 -13.68 -21.03
N LYS A 95 -1.31 -12.74 -20.76
CA LYS A 95 -0.57 -11.99 -21.77
C LYS A 95 0.94 -12.17 -21.57
N ALA A 96 1.70 -12.24 -22.66
CA ALA A 96 3.15 -12.32 -22.58
C ALA A 96 3.77 -10.98 -22.13
N LEU A 97 4.55 -11.02 -21.05
CA LEU A 97 5.34 -9.88 -20.58
C LEU A 97 6.68 -9.79 -21.33
N SER A 98 7.30 -10.95 -21.59
CA SER A 98 8.51 -11.13 -22.38
C SER A 98 8.30 -12.28 -23.39
N GLY A 99 9.14 -12.35 -24.43
CA GLY A 99 9.09 -13.44 -25.40
C GLY A 99 9.56 -14.75 -24.78
N GLY A 100 9.03 -15.88 -25.24
CA GLY A 100 9.32 -17.17 -24.64
C GLY A 100 8.77 -18.38 -25.38
N GLN A 101 8.81 -19.52 -24.70
CA GLN A 101 8.38 -20.82 -25.23
C GLN A 101 7.48 -21.54 -24.23
N LEU A 102 6.42 -22.16 -24.76
CA LEU A 102 5.46 -22.98 -24.03
C LEU A 102 5.44 -24.40 -24.57
N ARG A 103 5.01 -25.33 -23.73
CA ARG A 103 4.56 -26.66 -24.13
C ARG A 103 3.05 -26.72 -24.06
N VAL A 104 2.43 -27.19 -25.15
CA VAL A 104 0.96 -27.24 -25.30
C VAL A 104 0.45 -28.64 -24.93
N PHE A 105 -0.47 -28.71 -23.97
CA PHE A 105 -1.15 -29.94 -23.57
C PHE A 105 -2.64 -29.83 -23.88
N ASP A 106 -3.13 -30.68 -24.77
CA ASP A 106 -4.55 -30.84 -25.07
C ASP A 106 -5.02 -32.26 -24.69
N ARG A 107 -6.29 -32.59 -24.97
CA ARG A 107 -6.85 -33.92 -24.70
C ARG A 107 -6.10 -35.02 -25.43
N THR A 108 -5.74 -34.81 -26.70
CA THR A 108 -4.99 -35.77 -27.52
C THR A 108 -3.63 -36.13 -26.90
N ILE A 109 -2.92 -35.13 -26.36
CA ILE A 109 -1.63 -35.37 -25.69
C ILE A 109 -1.82 -36.17 -24.40
N LEU A 110 -2.86 -35.87 -23.61
CA LEU A 110 -3.14 -36.64 -22.39
C LEU A 110 -3.50 -38.10 -22.70
N ASP A 111 -4.32 -38.33 -23.73
CA ASP A 111 -4.70 -39.68 -24.16
C ASP A 111 -3.47 -40.47 -24.63
N ARG A 112 -2.53 -39.83 -25.33
CA ARG A 112 -1.25 -40.43 -25.72
C ARG A 112 -0.36 -40.80 -24.54
N ILE A 113 -0.19 -39.89 -23.58
CA ILE A 113 0.61 -40.19 -22.36
C ILE A 113 -0.04 -41.37 -21.62
N THR A 114 -1.37 -41.41 -21.54
CA THR A 114 -2.12 -42.48 -20.88
C THR A 114 -1.98 -43.82 -21.60
N ALA A 115 -1.98 -43.83 -22.94
CA ALA A 115 -1.78 -45.04 -23.73
C ALA A 115 -0.34 -45.58 -23.63
N ASP A 116 0.67 -44.69 -23.62
CA ASP A 116 2.08 -45.08 -23.61
C ASP A 116 2.56 -45.50 -22.20
N ASP A 117 2.22 -44.73 -21.16
CA ASP A 117 2.54 -45.04 -19.76
C ASP A 117 1.44 -44.51 -18.81
N PRO A 118 0.47 -45.36 -18.44
CA PRO A 118 -0.60 -45.00 -17.49
C PRO A 118 -0.07 -44.51 -16.14
N GLY A 119 1.08 -45.01 -15.69
CA GLY A 119 1.73 -44.61 -14.44
C GLY A 119 2.30 -43.19 -14.53
N LEU A 120 2.91 -42.84 -15.66
CA LEU A 120 3.36 -41.47 -15.94
C LEU A 120 2.17 -40.50 -16.03
N ALA A 121 1.09 -40.90 -16.71
CA ALA A 121 -0.13 -40.09 -16.79
C ALA A 121 -0.70 -39.78 -15.40
N ALA A 122 -0.80 -40.78 -14.52
CA ALA A 122 -1.27 -40.59 -13.15
C ALA A 122 -0.38 -39.60 -12.36
N ARG A 123 0.95 -39.77 -12.40
CA ARG A 123 1.89 -38.85 -11.74
C ARG A 123 1.82 -37.43 -12.31
N PHE A 124 1.61 -37.30 -13.62
CA PHE A 124 1.48 -36.00 -14.28
C PHE A 124 0.21 -35.26 -13.84
N LEU A 125 -0.93 -35.94 -13.86
CA LEU A 125 -2.20 -35.37 -13.37
C LEU A 125 -2.10 -34.99 -11.88
N GLU A 126 -1.45 -35.82 -11.06
CA GLU A 126 -1.19 -35.50 -9.66
C GLU A 126 -0.32 -34.25 -9.51
N THR A 127 0.71 -34.09 -10.36
CA THR A 127 1.58 -32.90 -10.36
C THR A 127 0.81 -31.63 -10.70
N VAL A 128 -0.06 -31.68 -11.73
CA VAL A 128 -0.90 -30.53 -12.09
C VAL A 128 -1.91 -30.22 -10.99
N LEU A 129 -2.56 -31.24 -10.42
CA LEU A 129 -3.50 -31.07 -9.31
C LEU A 129 -2.81 -30.43 -8.08
N ARG A 130 -1.61 -30.89 -7.72
CA ARG A 130 -0.81 -30.29 -6.63
C ARG A 130 -0.52 -28.81 -6.91
N ALA A 131 -0.21 -28.44 -8.15
CA ALA A 131 0.01 -27.05 -8.55
C ALA A 131 -1.27 -26.20 -8.38
N VAL A 132 -2.43 -26.72 -8.79
CA VAL A 132 -3.74 -26.06 -8.59
C VAL A 132 -4.05 -25.89 -7.10
N CYS A 133 -3.92 -26.96 -6.30
CA CYS A 133 -4.17 -26.91 -4.87
C CYS A 133 -3.21 -25.95 -4.13
N ARG A 134 -1.95 -25.82 -4.58
CA ARG A 134 -1.00 -24.82 -4.06
C ARG A 134 -1.49 -23.40 -4.35
N ARG A 135 -1.95 -23.11 -5.58
CA ARG A 135 -2.52 -21.80 -5.96
C ARG A 135 -3.78 -21.46 -5.18
N PHE A 136 -4.69 -22.41 -5.02
CA PHE A 136 -5.93 -22.18 -4.29
C PHE A 136 -5.68 -21.87 -2.80
N ARG A 137 -4.78 -22.63 -2.15
CA ARG A 137 -4.35 -22.34 -0.78
C ARG A 137 -3.72 -20.96 -0.65
N ARG A 138 -2.94 -20.52 -1.63
CA ARG A 138 -2.38 -19.16 -1.67
C ARG A 138 -3.47 -18.10 -1.69
N ILE A 139 -4.42 -18.19 -2.63
CA ILE A 139 -5.55 -17.25 -2.76
C ILE A 139 -6.35 -17.17 -1.45
N LEU A 140 -6.65 -18.31 -0.83
CA LEU A 140 -7.35 -18.36 0.46
C LEU A 140 -6.53 -17.71 1.57
N SER A 141 -5.21 -17.93 1.57
CA SER A 141 -4.31 -17.33 2.56
C SER A 141 -4.11 -15.83 2.36
N ASP A 142 -4.35 -15.28 1.16
CA ASP A 142 -4.15 -13.86 0.84
C ASP A 142 -5.30 -12.98 1.34
N ARG A 143 -6.50 -13.56 1.54
CA ARG A 143 -7.66 -12.87 2.14
C ARG A 143 -7.52 -12.61 3.65
N GLY A 144 -6.56 -13.24 4.30
CA GLY A 144 -6.37 -13.21 5.75
C GLY A 144 -5.47 -12.09 6.31
N PRO A 145 -4.34 -11.65 5.69
CA PRO A 145 -3.32 -10.97 6.48
C PRO A 145 -3.39 -9.46 6.45
N LEU A 146 -3.43 -8.70 5.35
CA LEU A 146 -3.14 -7.25 5.46
C LEU A 146 -4.29 -6.43 6.04
N THR A 147 -5.56 -6.71 5.75
CA THR A 147 -6.67 -6.09 6.50
C THR A 147 -6.62 -6.50 7.97
N ALA A 148 -6.35 -7.76 8.29
CA ALA A 148 -6.25 -8.20 9.68
C ALA A 148 -4.92 -7.82 10.38
N TYR A 149 -3.86 -7.52 9.65
CA TYR A 149 -2.50 -7.25 10.14
C TYR A 149 -2.25 -5.75 10.18
N ALA A 150 -2.71 -4.97 9.20
CA ALA A 150 -2.84 -3.53 9.32
C ALA A 150 -3.90 -3.19 10.37
N ALA A 151 -5.04 -3.91 10.44
CA ALA A 151 -5.91 -3.83 11.60
C ALA A 151 -5.17 -4.29 12.86
N ALA A 152 -4.51 -5.44 12.95
CA ALA A 152 -3.81 -5.85 14.18
C ALA A 152 -2.66 -4.92 14.62
N LEU A 153 -2.01 -4.22 13.68
CA LEU A 153 -0.96 -3.23 13.94
C LEU A 153 -1.55 -1.87 14.33
N SER A 154 -2.65 -1.43 13.71
CA SER A 154 -3.34 -0.18 14.07
C SER A 154 -4.29 -0.33 15.27
N THR A 155 -4.80 -1.53 15.51
CA THR A 155 -5.51 -2.03 16.70
C THR A 155 -4.53 -2.76 17.62
N GLY A 156 -3.30 -2.28 17.72
CA GLY A 156 -2.35 -2.72 18.73
C GLY A 156 -3.00 -2.63 20.11
N ARG A 157 -3.57 -3.75 20.56
CA ARG A 157 -3.99 -4.10 21.92
C ARG A 157 -4.68 -3.03 22.78
N GLU A 158 -5.53 -2.15 22.26
CA GLU A 158 -6.51 -1.44 23.10
C GLU A 158 -7.78 -1.15 22.31
N HIS A 159 -8.63 -2.17 22.14
CA HIS A 159 -10.05 -1.86 22.12
C HIS A 159 -10.35 -1.15 23.44
N PHE A 160 -10.88 0.06 23.37
CA PHE A 160 -11.46 0.75 24.52
C PHE A 160 -12.28 -0.26 25.34
N LYS A 161 -11.76 -0.71 26.49
CA LYS A 161 -12.37 -1.78 27.32
C LYS A 161 -13.61 -1.29 28.08
N GLY A 162 -14.22 -0.20 27.60
CA GLY A 162 -15.24 0.57 28.30
C GLY A 162 -14.66 1.75 29.08
N MET A 163 -15.53 2.70 29.40
CA MET A 163 -15.19 3.84 30.26
C MET A 163 -14.90 3.32 31.67
N ARG A 164 -13.69 3.58 32.17
CA ARG A 164 -13.41 3.50 33.60
C ARG A 164 -13.71 4.84 34.23
N GLN A 165 -14.18 4.83 35.48
CA GLN A 165 -14.29 6.08 36.25
C GLN A 165 -12.89 6.70 36.38
N LEU A 166 -12.84 8.03 36.25
CA LEU A 166 -11.60 8.76 36.46
C LEU A 166 -11.23 8.68 37.95
N PRO A 167 -9.98 8.30 38.28
CA PRO A 167 -9.51 8.23 39.66
C PRO A 167 -9.66 9.58 40.39
N ALA A 168 -9.98 9.54 41.68
CA ALA A 168 -10.21 10.75 42.47
C ALA A 168 -8.94 11.63 42.60
N ASP A 169 -7.77 11.00 42.64
CA ASP A 169 -6.46 11.67 42.64
C ASP A 169 -6.17 12.38 41.30
N LEU A 170 -6.61 11.78 40.17
CA LEU A 170 -6.56 12.45 38.87
C LEU A 170 -7.50 13.66 38.86
N LEU A 171 -8.77 13.48 39.27
CA LEU A 171 -9.78 14.54 39.31
C LEU A 171 -9.36 15.71 40.21
N GLY A 172 -8.72 15.42 41.34
CA GLY A 172 -8.21 16.41 42.28
C GLY A 172 -6.90 17.08 41.85
N SER A 173 -6.26 16.62 40.78
CA SER A 173 -4.98 17.17 40.34
C SER A 173 -5.14 18.53 39.66
N ALA A 174 -4.21 19.46 39.92
CA ALA A 174 -4.23 20.79 39.30
C ALA A 174 -4.16 20.73 37.76
N GLY A 175 -3.39 19.77 37.21
CA GLY A 175 -3.30 19.55 35.77
C GLY A 175 -4.62 19.12 35.15
N TRP A 176 -5.38 18.24 35.83
CA TRP A 176 -6.71 17.85 35.38
C TRP A 176 -7.70 19.01 35.46
N GLN A 177 -7.72 19.76 36.57
CA GLN A 177 -8.62 20.89 36.75
C GLN A 177 -8.42 21.94 35.65
N GLN A 178 -7.16 22.25 35.32
CA GLN A 178 -6.82 23.15 34.23
C GLN A 178 -7.31 22.61 32.88
N LEU A 179 -7.01 21.34 32.55
CA LEU A 179 -7.45 20.74 31.28
C LEU A 179 -8.97 20.70 31.16
N ASN A 180 -9.68 20.31 32.22
CA ASN A 180 -11.13 20.25 32.24
C ASN A 180 -11.74 21.64 32.07
N GLN A 181 -11.18 22.68 32.71
CA GLN A 181 -11.61 24.06 32.52
C GLN A 181 -11.47 24.50 31.04
N GLU A 182 -10.36 24.17 30.40
CA GLU A 182 -10.15 24.46 28.97
C GLU A 182 -11.12 23.71 28.07
N LEU A 183 -11.43 22.46 28.41
CA LEU A 183 -12.40 21.64 27.69
C LEU A 183 -13.83 22.21 27.80
N GLU A 184 -14.26 22.63 28.99
CA GLU A 184 -15.58 23.26 29.17
C GLU A 184 -15.67 24.59 28.41
N GLN A 185 -14.62 25.42 28.47
CA GLN A 185 -14.56 26.65 27.68
C GLN A 185 -14.59 26.39 26.17
N PHE A 186 -13.89 25.35 25.71
CA PHE A 186 -13.93 24.92 24.31
C PHE A 186 -15.34 24.52 23.90
N LYS A 187 -16.01 23.65 24.67
CA LYS A 187 -17.37 23.19 24.38
C LYS A 187 -18.36 24.35 24.27
N ALA A 188 -18.31 25.30 25.21
CA ALA A 188 -19.16 26.48 25.20
C ALA A 188 -18.94 27.32 23.92
N ARG A 189 -17.69 27.68 23.61
CA ARG A 189 -17.38 28.48 22.41
C ARG A 189 -17.73 27.77 21.12
N MET A 190 -17.46 26.46 21.02
CA MET A 190 -17.78 25.69 19.82
C MET A 190 -19.29 25.50 19.64
N PHE A 191 -20.06 25.42 20.73
CA PHE A 191 -21.52 25.46 20.68
C PHE A 191 -22.00 26.80 20.11
N ASP A 192 -21.48 27.94 20.60
CA ASP A 192 -21.86 29.27 20.10
C ASP A 192 -21.49 29.46 18.62
N VAL A 193 -20.33 28.92 18.19
CA VAL A 193 -19.93 28.90 16.78
C VAL A 193 -20.91 28.06 15.96
N ALA A 194 -21.21 26.83 16.40
CA ALA A 194 -22.12 25.94 15.68
C ALA A 194 -23.52 26.55 15.55
N TYR A 195 -24.03 27.13 16.63
CA TYR A 195 -25.33 27.81 16.68
C TYR A 195 -25.40 28.97 15.68
N ARG A 196 -24.42 29.90 15.71
CA ARG A 196 -24.40 31.04 14.78
C ARG A 196 -24.25 30.61 13.32
N LEU A 197 -23.45 29.59 13.04
CA LEU A 197 -23.32 29.06 11.68
C LEU A 197 -24.64 28.46 11.19
N GLN A 198 -25.40 27.81 12.07
CA GLN A 198 -26.71 27.25 11.75
C GLN A 198 -27.77 28.32 11.50
N GLU A 199 -27.78 29.43 12.24
CA GLU A 199 -28.72 30.53 12.03
C GLU A 199 -28.41 31.35 10.76
N ALA A 200 -27.14 31.45 10.37
CA ALA A 200 -26.76 32.21 9.19
C ALA A 200 -27.42 31.64 7.91
N GLN A 201 -28.14 32.48 7.18
CA GLN A 201 -28.91 32.09 5.98
C GLN A 201 -28.02 31.76 4.77
N ASP A 202 -26.82 32.34 4.70
CA ASP A 202 -25.88 32.08 3.60
C ASP A 202 -25.50 30.59 3.55
N THR A 203 -25.15 30.04 2.38
CA THR A 203 -24.66 28.66 2.29
C THR A 203 -23.20 28.54 2.70
N GLU A 204 -22.42 29.61 2.48
CA GLU A 204 -20.99 29.69 2.77
C GLU A 204 -20.69 30.18 4.18
N ILE A 205 -19.46 29.92 4.64
CA ILE A 205 -18.96 30.39 5.93
C ILE A 205 -18.24 31.71 5.68
N ALA A 206 -18.66 32.79 6.36
CA ALA A 206 -17.98 34.07 6.19
C ALA A 206 -16.53 33.98 6.72
N PRO A 207 -15.55 34.65 6.08
CA PRO A 207 -14.14 34.54 6.47
C PRO A 207 -13.86 34.86 7.95
N HIS A 208 -14.58 35.82 8.52
CA HIS A 208 -14.46 36.17 9.94
C HIS A 208 -14.98 35.07 10.88
N GLN A 209 -16.08 34.40 10.53
CA GLN A 209 -16.64 33.26 11.29
C GLN A 209 -15.68 32.07 11.22
N GLN A 210 -15.10 31.83 10.05
CA GLN A 210 -14.08 30.79 9.89
C GLN A 210 -12.85 31.08 10.76
N ALA A 211 -12.31 32.30 10.69
CA ALA A 211 -11.14 32.69 11.48
C ALA A 211 -11.39 32.61 12.98
N GLU A 212 -12.58 33.02 13.44
CA GLU A 212 -12.97 32.93 14.85
C GLU A 212 -12.98 31.47 15.34
N ALA A 213 -13.62 30.58 14.58
CA ALA A 213 -13.71 29.18 14.95
C ALA A 213 -12.34 28.47 14.89
N GLU A 214 -11.53 28.76 13.88
CA GLU A 214 -10.17 28.24 13.77
C GLU A 214 -9.30 28.70 14.96
N ALA A 215 -9.45 29.94 15.42
CA ALA A 215 -8.75 30.43 16.61
C ALA A 215 -9.17 29.71 17.91
N VAL A 216 -10.45 29.32 18.03
CA VAL A 216 -10.92 28.50 19.17
C VAL A 216 -10.27 27.11 19.13
N LEU A 217 -10.28 26.46 17.96
CA LEU A 217 -9.66 25.14 17.76
C LEU A 217 -8.15 25.19 18.03
N ASP A 218 -7.44 26.13 17.43
CA ASP A 218 -5.99 26.27 17.56
C ASP A 218 -5.58 26.49 19.02
N ARG A 219 -6.24 27.42 19.72
CA ARG A 219 -5.98 27.69 21.14
C ARG A 219 -6.20 26.46 22.00
N PHE A 220 -7.30 25.74 21.77
CA PHE A 220 -7.60 24.54 22.55
C PHE A 220 -6.57 23.44 22.31
N PHE A 221 -6.27 23.12 21.05
CA PHE A 221 -5.32 22.06 20.71
C PHE A 221 -3.87 22.38 21.08
N GLU A 222 -3.49 23.66 21.11
CA GLU A 222 -2.22 24.11 21.69
C GLU A 222 -2.13 23.77 23.19
N LYS A 223 -3.19 24.06 23.96
CA LYS A 223 -3.23 23.73 25.40
C LYS A 223 -3.28 22.24 25.66
N VAL A 224 -4.05 21.49 24.85
CA VAL A 224 -4.10 20.03 24.91
C VAL A 224 -2.70 19.43 24.69
N ARG A 225 -1.91 19.97 23.75
CA ARG A 225 -0.54 19.53 23.51
C ARG A 225 0.37 19.72 24.73
N HIS A 226 0.29 20.88 25.38
CA HIS A 226 1.04 21.14 26.60
C HIS A 226 0.62 20.22 27.76
N ALA A 227 -0.69 19.99 27.91
CA ALA A 227 -1.22 19.09 28.94
C ALA A 227 -0.83 17.62 28.69
N ALA A 228 -0.86 17.17 27.44
CA ALA A 228 -0.48 15.81 27.04
C ALA A 228 0.97 15.47 27.43
N ALA A 229 1.89 16.41 27.22
CA ALA A 229 3.30 16.23 27.59
C ALA A 229 3.49 16.04 29.11
N LEU A 230 2.60 16.63 29.93
CA LEU A 230 2.61 16.48 31.38
C LEU A 230 1.92 15.19 31.84
N ALA A 231 0.85 14.77 31.18
CA ALA A 231 0.05 13.60 31.55
C ALA A 231 0.79 12.26 31.38
N ASP A 232 1.70 12.18 30.40
CA ASP A 232 2.49 10.98 30.12
C ASP A 232 3.39 10.57 31.31
N THR A 233 3.72 11.53 32.19
CA THR A 233 4.57 11.30 33.37
C THR A 233 3.87 10.61 34.54
N ARG A 234 2.54 10.55 34.55
CA ARG A 234 1.74 10.12 35.72
C ARG A 234 0.93 8.84 35.52
N GLY A 235 1.13 8.11 34.42
CA GLY A 235 0.44 6.83 34.16
C GLY A 235 -1.08 6.92 33.96
N HIS A 236 -1.65 8.12 33.88
CA HIS A 236 -3.09 8.37 33.72
C HIS A 236 -3.48 8.82 32.30
N ALA A 237 -2.52 8.86 31.37
CA ALA A 237 -2.70 9.43 30.03
C ALA A 237 -3.85 8.76 29.26
N GLU A 238 -3.96 7.44 29.29
CA GLU A 238 -5.03 6.70 28.60
C GLU A 238 -6.43 7.08 29.08
N LEU A 239 -6.62 7.22 30.41
CA LEU A 239 -7.90 7.61 30.99
C LEU A 239 -8.27 9.05 30.65
N MET A 240 -7.29 9.96 30.71
CA MET A 240 -7.46 11.34 30.30
C MET A 240 -7.87 11.43 28.83
N TRP A 241 -7.16 10.74 27.93
CA TRP A 241 -7.48 10.74 26.51
C TRP A 241 -8.83 10.09 26.19
N GLY A 242 -9.21 9.04 26.91
CA GLY A 242 -10.54 8.44 26.81
C GLY A 242 -11.66 9.41 27.16
N TYR A 243 -11.47 10.23 28.21
CA TYR A 243 -12.42 11.29 28.56
C TYR A 243 -12.45 12.41 27.52
N MET A 244 -11.27 12.89 27.08
CA MET A 244 -11.18 13.92 26.04
C MET A 244 -11.85 13.47 24.74
N PHE A 245 -11.63 12.23 24.32
CA PHE A 245 -12.30 11.65 23.16
C PHE A 245 -13.83 11.73 23.30
N LYS A 246 -14.39 11.29 24.43
CA LYS A 246 -15.83 11.32 24.69
C LYS A 246 -16.43 12.72 24.52
N GLU A 247 -15.76 13.72 25.08
CA GLU A 247 -16.26 15.09 25.10
C GLU A 247 -16.07 15.82 23.76
N LEU A 248 -15.04 15.46 22.99
CA LEU A 248 -14.72 16.11 21.70
C LEU A 248 -15.37 15.42 20.49
N PHE A 249 -15.70 14.12 20.60
CA PHE A 249 -16.23 13.33 19.50
C PHE A 249 -17.45 13.97 18.81
N PRO A 250 -18.47 14.52 19.50
CA PRO A 250 -19.63 15.12 18.85
C PRO A 250 -19.29 16.29 17.92
N TYR A 251 -18.19 17.00 18.18
CA TYR A 251 -17.75 18.12 17.38
C TYR A 251 -16.86 17.65 16.21
N LEU A 252 -15.89 16.78 16.50
CA LEU A 252 -14.94 16.29 15.49
C LEU A 252 -15.59 15.34 14.48
N ALA A 253 -16.54 14.50 14.90
CA ALA A 253 -17.22 13.53 14.02
C ALA A 253 -18.12 14.17 12.96
N ARG A 254 -18.33 15.50 13.00
CA ARG A 254 -19.00 16.25 11.92
C ARG A 254 -18.11 16.39 10.68
N SER A 255 -16.81 16.17 10.82
CA SER A 255 -15.83 16.19 9.74
C SER A 255 -15.72 14.82 9.07
N ARG A 256 -15.78 14.77 7.73
CA ARG A 256 -15.59 13.53 6.96
C ARG A 256 -14.13 13.08 6.96
N PHE A 257 -13.19 14.01 7.10
CA PHE A 257 -11.79 13.70 7.38
C PHE A 257 -11.66 12.90 8.69
N TYR A 258 -12.19 13.44 9.79
CA TYR A 258 -12.07 12.80 11.11
C TYR A 258 -12.80 11.46 11.13
N GLU A 259 -14.03 11.41 10.62
CA GLU A 259 -14.84 10.20 10.54
C GLU A 259 -14.07 9.06 9.86
N ARG A 260 -13.48 9.31 8.69
CA ARG A 260 -12.74 8.28 7.96
C ARG A 260 -11.47 7.84 8.69
N ALA A 261 -10.73 8.77 9.30
CA ALA A 261 -9.56 8.41 10.11
C ALA A 261 -9.94 7.52 11.30
N TYR A 262 -11.09 7.82 11.93
CA TYR A 262 -11.60 7.08 13.08
C TYR A 262 -12.11 5.68 12.69
N TYR A 263 -13.07 5.61 11.76
CA TYR A 263 -13.74 4.35 11.38
C TYR A 263 -12.89 3.42 10.52
N LYS A 264 -11.88 3.96 9.81
CA LYS A 264 -10.92 3.16 9.01
C LYS A 264 -11.63 2.18 8.07
N PRO A 265 -12.40 2.64 7.06
CA PRO A 265 -13.20 1.74 6.21
C PRO A 265 -12.39 0.63 5.52
N LYS A 266 -11.09 0.84 5.31
CA LYS A 266 -10.15 -0.13 4.73
C LYS A 266 -9.29 -0.87 5.76
N GLY A 267 -9.57 -0.70 7.06
CA GLY A 267 -8.83 -1.31 8.17
C GLY A 267 -7.65 -0.49 8.69
N TYR A 268 -7.35 0.66 8.10
CA TYR A 268 -6.33 1.62 8.55
C TYR A 268 -6.72 3.05 8.17
N ALA A 269 -6.15 4.07 8.84
CA ALA A 269 -6.60 5.46 8.72
C ALA A 269 -6.08 6.17 7.47
N GLY A 270 -4.83 5.92 7.08
CA GLY A 270 -4.19 6.52 5.90
C GLY A 270 -4.50 5.81 4.58
N ASP A 271 -5.72 5.30 4.40
CA ASP A 271 -6.11 4.61 3.18
C ASP A 271 -6.13 5.52 1.94
N PHE A 272 -6.20 4.92 0.75
CA PHE A 272 -6.02 5.65 -0.51
C PHE A 272 -7.00 6.84 -0.65
N PHE A 273 -8.21 6.72 -0.14
CA PHE A 273 -9.24 7.75 -0.24
C PHE A 273 -9.06 8.83 0.85
N MET A 274 -8.53 8.49 2.02
CA MET A 274 -8.06 9.50 2.98
C MET A 274 -6.94 10.36 2.37
N ILE A 275 -5.96 9.71 1.75
CA ILE A 275 -4.86 10.40 1.06
C ILE A 275 -5.40 11.28 -0.07
N GLU A 276 -6.38 10.79 -0.84
CA GLU A 276 -7.03 11.57 -1.89
C GLU A 276 -7.77 12.80 -1.35
N ARG A 277 -8.50 12.66 -0.24
CA ARG A 277 -9.16 13.78 0.45
C ARG A 277 -8.15 14.86 0.85
N ILE A 278 -7.00 14.45 1.40
CA ILE A 278 -5.92 15.36 1.75
C ILE A 278 -5.37 16.09 0.52
N TYR A 279 -5.19 15.38 -0.61
CA TYR A 279 -4.71 15.96 -1.86
C TYR A 279 -5.71 16.95 -2.48
N ARG A 280 -6.99 16.60 -2.48
CA ARG A 280 -8.07 17.45 -3.01
C ARG A 280 -8.21 18.75 -2.21
N ASN A 281 -7.91 18.71 -0.90
CA ASN A 281 -7.91 19.88 -0.02
C ASN A 281 -9.22 20.68 -0.06
N GLN A 282 -10.34 19.98 -0.16
CA GLN A 282 -11.69 20.57 -0.17
C GLN A 282 -12.47 20.02 1.03
N PRO A 283 -12.95 20.89 1.93
CA PRO A 283 -13.79 20.45 3.06
C PRO A 283 -15.16 19.96 2.60
N ASP A 284 -15.62 18.82 3.11
CA ASP A 284 -16.90 18.20 2.73
C ASP A 284 -17.71 17.65 3.92
N GLY A 285 -17.40 18.15 5.12
CA GLY A 285 -18.06 17.79 6.37
C GLY A 285 -19.54 18.18 6.41
N ASP A 286 -20.25 17.59 7.36
CA ASP A 286 -21.70 17.73 7.45
C ASP A 286 -22.12 19.16 7.86
N GLY A 287 -22.78 19.86 6.94
CA GLY A 287 -23.19 21.24 7.13
C GLY A 287 -22.00 22.20 7.25
N LYS A 288 -22.26 23.47 7.58
CA LYS A 288 -21.20 24.47 7.73
C LYS A 288 -20.20 24.10 8.81
N PHE A 289 -20.68 23.65 9.96
CA PHE A 289 -19.81 23.28 11.07
C PHE A 289 -18.88 22.11 10.70
N GLY A 290 -19.38 21.06 10.04
CA GLY A 290 -18.55 19.97 9.57
C GLY A 290 -17.49 20.41 8.56
N ARG A 291 -17.87 21.23 7.57
CA ARG A 291 -16.92 21.82 6.60
C ARG A 291 -15.86 22.68 7.29
N LEU A 292 -16.21 23.39 8.35
CA LEU A 292 -15.26 24.17 9.15
C LEU A 292 -14.20 23.27 9.78
N ILE A 293 -14.64 22.19 10.46
CA ILE A 293 -13.73 21.23 11.11
C ILE A 293 -12.84 20.53 10.07
N ASP A 294 -13.40 20.11 8.94
CA ASP A 294 -12.62 19.53 7.83
C ASP A 294 -11.56 20.49 7.32
N GLY A 295 -11.92 21.75 7.08
CA GLY A 295 -10.99 22.79 6.63
C GLY A 295 -9.85 23.01 7.62
N TRP A 296 -10.18 23.05 8.91
CA TRP A 296 -9.18 23.16 9.97
C TRP A 296 -8.21 21.96 9.99
N LEU A 297 -8.74 20.73 9.89
CA LEU A 297 -7.96 19.49 9.82
C LEU A 297 -7.06 19.43 8.58
N LEU A 298 -7.58 19.82 7.42
CA LEU A 298 -6.83 19.88 6.17
C LEU A 298 -5.68 20.90 6.23
N LYS A 299 -5.77 21.94 7.06
CA LYS A 299 -4.69 22.92 7.30
C LYS A 299 -3.62 22.44 8.28
N ARG A 300 -3.84 21.34 9.01
CA ARG A 300 -2.88 20.82 10.00
C ARG A 300 -1.58 20.32 9.36
N VAL A 301 -0.53 20.24 10.17
CA VAL A 301 0.81 19.91 9.69
C VAL A 301 0.87 18.55 8.98
N PRO A 302 0.26 17.45 9.48
CA PRO A 302 0.23 16.16 8.79
C PRO A 302 -0.42 16.22 7.40
N ALA A 303 -1.53 16.93 7.26
CA ALA A 303 -2.23 17.06 5.99
C ALA A 303 -1.43 17.89 4.99
N ARG A 304 -0.80 18.98 5.44
CA ARG A 304 0.15 19.76 4.63
C ARG A 304 1.36 18.92 4.22
N ALA A 305 1.93 18.14 5.14
CA ALA A 305 3.06 17.27 4.88
C ALA A 305 2.73 16.22 3.80
N VAL A 306 1.56 15.58 3.87
CA VAL A 306 1.10 14.66 2.81
C VAL A 306 0.98 15.38 1.46
N ARG A 307 0.38 16.58 1.39
CA ARG A 307 0.34 17.32 0.11
C ARG A 307 1.73 17.69 -0.41
N ASN A 308 2.64 18.07 0.47
CA ASN A 308 4.02 18.43 0.09
C ASN A 308 4.82 17.20 -0.34
N ARG A 309 4.59 16.03 0.28
CA ARG A 309 5.27 14.77 -0.07
C ARG A 309 5.04 14.39 -1.53
N ARG A 310 3.84 14.63 -2.07
CA ARG A 310 3.50 14.38 -3.48
C ARG A 310 4.42 15.18 -4.41
N ARG A 311 4.61 16.47 -4.12
CA ARG A 311 5.51 17.36 -4.89
C ARG A 311 6.98 16.95 -4.73
N LEU A 312 7.39 16.58 -3.52
CA LEU A 312 8.76 16.12 -3.27
C LEU A 312 9.06 14.82 -4.02
N LEU A 313 8.20 13.81 -3.91
CA LEU A 313 8.35 12.54 -4.61
C LEU A 313 8.36 12.72 -6.12
N HIS A 314 7.47 13.56 -6.68
CA HIS A 314 7.51 13.92 -8.09
C HIS A 314 8.88 14.46 -8.49
N ARG A 315 9.45 15.43 -7.75
CA ARG A 315 10.79 15.99 -8.03
C ARG A 315 11.91 14.95 -7.90
N ILE A 316 11.85 14.08 -6.89
CA ILE A 316 12.83 13.01 -6.70
C ILE A 316 12.79 12.04 -7.88
N LEU A 317 11.58 11.61 -8.28
CA LEU A 317 11.39 10.68 -9.40
C LEU A 317 11.83 11.33 -10.72
N ASP A 318 11.44 12.58 -11.00
CA ASP A 318 11.88 13.31 -12.20
C ASP A 318 13.41 13.39 -12.29
N ARG A 319 14.08 13.80 -11.19
CA ARG A 319 15.54 13.84 -11.12
C ARG A 319 16.16 12.48 -11.42
N LEU A 320 15.67 11.41 -10.79
CA LEU A 320 16.23 10.07 -10.95
C LEU A 320 15.93 9.46 -12.34
N CYS A 321 14.80 9.79 -12.95
CA CYS A 321 14.50 9.41 -14.33
C CYS A 321 15.42 10.14 -15.32
N ARG A 322 15.64 11.46 -15.13
CA ARG A 322 16.53 12.27 -15.98
C ARG A 322 17.97 11.74 -15.99
N GLU A 323 18.48 11.27 -14.86
CA GLU A 323 19.78 10.59 -14.76
C GLU A 323 19.90 9.34 -15.67
N ARG A 324 18.78 8.76 -16.10
CA ARG A 324 18.71 7.45 -16.78
C ARG A 324 18.22 7.52 -18.22
N LEU A 325 17.96 8.72 -18.77
CA LEU A 325 17.41 8.88 -20.12
C LEU A 325 18.29 8.29 -21.22
N HIS A 326 19.61 8.35 -21.04
CA HIS A 326 20.59 7.81 -21.99
C HIS A 326 20.89 6.32 -21.77
N GLY A 327 20.27 5.69 -20.78
CA GLY A 327 20.42 4.25 -20.52
C GLY A 327 19.68 3.39 -21.54
N PRO A 328 20.05 2.10 -21.65
CA PRO A 328 19.37 1.15 -22.54
C PRO A 328 17.98 0.78 -22.01
N GLY A 329 17.00 0.74 -22.92
CA GLY A 329 15.64 0.28 -22.61
C GLY A 329 14.80 1.28 -21.79
N PRO A 330 13.62 0.84 -21.31
CA PRO A 330 12.75 1.68 -20.49
C PRO A 330 13.29 1.84 -19.06
N ILE A 331 12.98 2.99 -18.46
CA ILE A 331 13.16 3.29 -17.05
C ILE A 331 12.05 2.57 -16.28
N ARG A 332 12.44 1.56 -15.50
CA ARG A 332 11.50 0.71 -14.76
C ARG A 332 11.28 1.23 -13.34
N ILE A 333 10.02 1.52 -13.03
CA ILE A 333 9.62 2.08 -11.73
C ILE A 333 8.63 1.14 -11.05
N MET A 334 8.88 0.75 -9.81
CA MET A 334 7.93 0.00 -8.99
C MET A 334 7.45 0.83 -7.80
N ASN A 335 6.16 1.13 -7.75
CA ASN A 335 5.51 1.81 -6.62
C ASN A 335 4.80 0.77 -5.72
N LEU A 336 5.24 0.65 -4.47
CA LEU A 336 4.73 -0.33 -3.51
C LEU A 336 3.75 0.32 -2.53
N ALA A 337 2.57 -0.30 -2.37
CA ALA A 337 1.41 0.29 -1.69
C ALA A 337 1.07 1.65 -2.31
N CYS A 338 0.80 1.62 -3.63
CA CYS A 338 0.76 2.80 -4.46
C CYS A 338 -0.39 3.77 -4.12
N GLY A 339 -1.48 3.28 -3.52
CA GLY A 339 -2.68 4.07 -3.28
C GLY A 339 -3.14 4.79 -4.56
N PRO A 340 -3.47 6.09 -4.50
CA PRO A 340 -3.90 6.84 -5.68
C PRO A 340 -2.75 7.19 -6.65
N CYS A 341 -1.48 6.98 -6.26
CA CYS A 341 -0.31 7.14 -7.14
C CYS A 341 -0.16 8.51 -7.82
N ARG A 342 -0.69 9.59 -7.22
CA ARG A 342 -0.74 10.92 -7.87
C ARG A 342 0.64 11.45 -8.25
N GLU A 343 1.65 11.20 -7.44
CA GLU A 343 3.02 11.65 -7.69
C GLU A 343 3.65 11.03 -8.96
N LEU A 344 3.29 9.79 -9.31
CA LEU A 344 3.70 9.17 -10.56
C LEU A 344 2.96 9.80 -11.74
N PHE A 345 1.66 10.04 -11.60
CA PHE A 345 0.86 10.65 -12.67
C PHE A 345 1.18 12.13 -12.91
N ASP A 346 1.60 12.86 -11.88
CA ASP A 346 2.20 14.19 -12.03
C ASP A 346 3.49 14.12 -12.87
N LEU A 347 4.29 13.07 -12.67
CA LEU A 347 5.51 12.85 -13.46
C LEU A 347 5.18 12.51 -14.91
N VAL A 348 4.44 11.44 -15.15
CA VAL A 348 4.21 10.95 -16.52
C VAL A 348 3.33 11.90 -17.34
N GLY A 349 2.44 12.66 -16.71
CA GLY A 349 1.62 13.67 -17.39
C GLY A 349 2.39 14.95 -17.75
N GLY A 350 3.53 15.23 -17.10
CA GLY A 350 4.34 16.42 -17.36
C GLY A 350 5.68 16.16 -18.04
N ALA A 351 6.17 14.92 -18.07
CA ALA A 351 7.49 14.57 -18.58
C ALA A 351 7.52 14.44 -20.11
N ASP A 352 8.51 15.10 -20.72
CA ASP A 352 8.86 15.02 -22.15
C ASP A 352 9.46 13.66 -22.56
N TYR A 353 9.69 12.78 -21.60
CA TYR A 353 10.25 11.44 -21.77
C TYR A 353 9.31 10.35 -21.21
N SER A 354 8.02 10.63 -21.07
CA SER A 354 7.06 9.69 -20.48
C SER A 354 7.02 8.34 -21.20
N ASP A 355 7.25 8.31 -22.52
CA ASP A 355 7.40 7.10 -23.35
C ASP A 355 8.55 6.17 -22.91
N ARG A 356 9.54 6.70 -22.19
CA ARG A 356 10.64 5.91 -21.62
C ARG A 356 10.26 5.18 -20.33
N ILE A 357 9.09 5.44 -19.74
CA ILE A 357 8.72 4.91 -18.41
C ILE A 357 7.88 3.63 -18.53
N ASP A 358 8.31 2.56 -17.85
CA ASP A 358 7.51 1.35 -17.56
C ASP A 358 7.30 1.26 -16.05
N ALA A 359 6.09 1.59 -15.60
CA ALA A 359 5.73 1.65 -14.20
C ALA A 359 4.82 0.49 -13.78
N LEU A 360 5.17 -0.13 -12.65
CA LEU A 360 4.36 -1.15 -11.97
C LEU A 360 3.87 -0.59 -10.62
N CYS A 361 2.56 -0.36 -10.52
CA CYS A 361 1.88 0.10 -9.31
C CYS A 361 1.30 -1.12 -8.57
N VAL A 362 1.79 -1.38 -7.36
CA VAL A 362 1.42 -2.55 -6.55
C VAL A 362 0.63 -2.11 -5.33
N ASP A 363 -0.55 -2.68 -5.12
CA ASP A 363 -1.36 -2.43 -3.92
C ASP A 363 -2.15 -3.68 -3.53
N ILE A 364 -2.54 -3.79 -2.26
CA ILE A 364 -3.50 -4.81 -1.83
C ILE A 364 -4.94 -4.35 -2.01
N ASP A 365 -5.21 -3.05 -2.08
CA ASP A 365 -6.57 -2.57 -2.30
C ASP A 365 -6.85 -2.48 -3.82
N ALA A 366 -7.65 -3.42 -4.33
CA ALA A 366 -8.06 -3.41 -5.72
C ALA A 366 -8.84 -2.14 -6.10
N GLU A 367 -9.59 -1.53 -5.16
CA GLU A 367 -10.28 -0.26 -5.41
C GLU A 367 -9.28 0.90 -5.54
N ALA A 368 -8.14 0.85 -4.83
CA ALA A 368 -7.09 1.86 -5.01
C ALA A 368 -6.46 1.79 -6.40
N LEU A 369 -6.21 0.58 -6.89
CA LEU A 369 -5.68 0.34 -8.24
C LEU A 369 -6.64 0.85 -9.33
N GLN A 370 -7.92 0.51 -9.17
CA GLN A 370 -8.98 0.97 -10.07
C GLN A 370 -9.15 2.49 -10.01
N PHE A 371 -9.13 3.09 -8.82
CA PHE A 371 -9.21 4.53 -8.64
C PHE A 371 -8.03 5.25 -9.31
N ALA A 372 -6.80 4.74 -9.12
CA ALA A 372 -5.61 5.29 -9.75
C ALA A 372 -5.73 5.26 -11.29
N HIS A 373 -6.19 4.16 -11.88
CA HIS A 373 -6.36 4.05 -13.33
C HIS A 373 -7.51 4.90 -13.89
N THR A 374 -8.65 4.96 -13.20
CA THR A 374 -9.87 5.54 -13.77
C THR A 374 -9.99 7.04 -13.47
N GLN A 375 -9.55 7.47 -12.29
CA GLN A 375 -9.77 8.83 -11.76
C GLN A 375 -8.50 9.69 -11.66
N VAL A 376 -7.30 9.08 -11.64
CA VAL A 376 -6.04 9.82 -11.47
C VAL A 376 -5.21 9.85 -12.74
N ASP A 377 -5.09 8.72 -13.44
CA ASP A 377 -4.36 8.60 -14.69
C ASP A 377 -4.92 9.57 -15.76
N PRO A 378 -4.11 10.55 -16.24
CA PRO A 378 -4.57 11.53 -17.21
C PRO A 378 -4.71 10.94 -18.62
N ARG A 379 -4.21 9.72 -18.87
CA ARG A 379 -4.22 8.96 -20.14
C ARG A 379 -3.49 9.61 -21.31
N ASN A 380 -3.17 10.90 -21.23
CA ASN A 380 -2.41 11.64 -22.23
C ASN A 380 -0.91 11.63 -21.90
N HIS A 381 -0.29 10.44 -21.90
CA HIS A 381 1.15 10.26 -21.71
C HIS A 381 1.67 9.02 -22.44
N GLY A 382 2.97 8.97 -22.73
CA GLY A 382 3.61 7.82 -23.39
C GLY A 382 3.94 6.64 -22.47
N ALA A 383 3.82 6.81 -21.15
CA ALA A 383 4.25 5.81 -20.18
C ALA A 383 3.40 4.54 -20.23
N ARG A 384 4.06 3.39 -20.07
CA ARG A 384 3.38 2.11 -19.83
C ARG A 384 3.16 1.94 -18.34
N VAL A 385 1.92 1.99 -17.88
CA VAL A 385 1.55 1.82 -16.46
C VAL A 385 0.75 0.53 -16.28
N ARG A 386 1.13 -0.30 -15.30
CA ARG A 386 0.46 -1.54 -14.94
C ARG A 386 0.08 -1.52 -13.46
N PHE A 387 -1.05 -2.13 -13.15
CA PHE A 387 -1.60 -2.21 -11.80
C PHE A 387 -1.63 -3.66 -11.33
N MET A 388 -1.07 -3.93 -10.16
CA MET A 388 -0.95 -5.26 -9.61
C MET A 388 -1.53 -5.36 -8.21
N HIS A 389 -2.46 -6.30 -8.05
CA HIS A 389 -3.05 -6.66 -6.78
C HIS A 389 -2.15 -7.68 -6.08
N GLU A 390 -1.34 -7.23 -5.12
CA GLU A 390 -0.43 -8.07 -4.36
C GLU A 390 -0.19 -7.53 -2.94
N ASN A 391 0.01 -8.46 -2.01
CA ASN A 391 0.34 -8.15 -0.63
C ASN A 391 1.86 -7.92 -0.50
N VAL A 392 2.26 -6.65 -0.50
CA VAL A 392 3.67 -6.22 -0.39
C VAL A 392 4.37 -6.80 0.85
N ILE A 393 3.66 -6.98 1.97
CA ILE A 393 4.25 -7.53 3.20
C ILE A 393 4.53 -9.02 3.07
N ARG A 394 3.61 -9.79 2.48
CA ARG A 394 3.86 -11.21 2.19
C ARG A 394 5.00 -11.36 1.19
N TRP A 395 5.05 -10.51 0.18
CA TRP A 395 6.15 -10.49 -0.78
C TRP A 395 7.49 -10.17 -0.12
N ALA A 396 7.56 -9.12 0.71
CA ALA A 396 8.76 -8.78 1.48
C ALA A 396 9.24 -9.91 2.40
N LEU A 397 8.31 -10.70 2.95
CA LEU A 397 8.62 -11.87 3.78
C LEU A 397 8.93 -13.15 2.98
N GLY A 398 9.02 -13.09 1.65
CA GLY A 398 9.23 -14.27 0.78
C GLY A 398 8.07 -15.26 0.78
N ARG A 399 6.89 -14.85 1.27
CA ARG A 399 5.64 -15.67 1.31
C ARG A 399 4.79 -15.50 0.05
N SER A 400 5.18 -14.60 -0.84
CA SER A 400 4.68 -14.49 -2.20
C SER A 400 5.83 -14.77 -3.16
N ARG A 401 5.54 -15.46 -4.27
CA ARG A 401 6.52 -15.90 -5.26
C ARG A 401 6.55 -15.05 -6.52
N GLN A 402 5.90 -13.89 -6.51
CA GLN A 402 5.99 -12.99 -7.65
C GLN A 402 7.44 -12.62 -7.91
N GLN A 403 7.88 -12.91 -9.12
CA GLN A 403 9.20 -12.53 -9.61
C GLN A 403 9.03 -11.25 -10.41
N PHE A 404 9.45 -10.15 -9.80
CA PHE A 404 9.50 -8.87 -10.49
C PHE A 404 10.79 -8.78 -11.30
N ASP A 405 10.70 -8.19 -12.50
CA ASP A 405 11.87 -7.82 -13.27
C ASP A 405 12.74 -6.83 -12.48
N ALA A 406 14.02 -6.73 -12.85
CA ALA A 406 14.91 -5.75 -12.24
C ALA A 406 14.45 -4.31 -12.53
N GLN A 407 14.33 -3.50 -11.47
CA GLN A 407 13.81 -2.14 -11.45
C GLN A 407 14.93 -1.11 -11.39
N ASP A 408 14.74 0.05 -12.04
CA ASP A 408 15.64 1.19 -11.86
C ASP A 408 15.31 1.93 -10.56
N LEU A 409 14.02 2.08 -10.27
CA LEU A 409 13.49 2.78 -9.12
C LEU A 409 12.46 1.91 -8.40
N ILE A 410 12.55 1.81 -7.09
CA ILE A 410 11.50 1.23 -6.24
C ILE A 410 11.16 2.26 -5.17
N TYR A 411 9.88 2.53 -4.94
CA TYR A 411 9.48 3.45 -3.89
C TYR A 411 8.22 3.04 -3.14
N THR A 412 8.10 3.52 -1.90
CA THR A 412 6.88 3.51 -1.11
C THR A 412 6.78 4.77 -0.27
N SER A 413 5.60 5.38 -0.19
CA SER A 413 5.43 6.72 0.39
C SER A 413 4.95 6.74 1.85
N GLY A 414 4.14 5.75 2.25
CA GLY A 414 3.53 5.72 3.60
C GLY A 414 3.30 4.32 4.16
N LEU A 415 3.79 3.27 3.51
CA LEU A 415 3.65 1.91 4.02
C LEU A 415 4.46 1.72 5.32
N CYS A 416 5.68 2.24 5.35
CA CYS A 416 6.62 2.04 6.47
C CYS A 416 6.18 2.73 7.77
N ASP A 417 5.24 3.68 7.70
CA ASP A 417 4.58 4.29 8.86
C ASP A 417 3.83 3.27 9.71
N TYR A 418 3.53 2.07 9.17
CA TYR A 418 2.78 1.02 9.87
C TYR A 418 3.61 -0.22 10.18
N LEU A 419 4.85 -0.31 9.68
CA LEU A 419 5.66 -1.53 9.76
C LEU A 419 6.68 -1.44 10.88
N ASP A 420 6.84 -2.53 11.64
CA ASP A 420 7.92 -2.65 12.61
C ASP A 420 9.32 -2.72 11.93
N ARG A 421 10.39 -2.57 12.71
CA ARG A 421 11.78 -2.59 12.21
C ARG A 421 12.09 -3.87 11.42
N ARG A 422 11.59 -5.03 11.84
CA ARG A 422 11.88 -6.32 11.21
C ARG A 422 11.26 -6.39 9.81
N LEU A 423 10.02 -5.93 9.68
CA LEU A 423 9.32 -5.91 8.39
C LEU A 423 9.91 -4.91 7.42
N VAL A 424 10.26 -3.69 7.89
CA VAL A 424 10.91 -2.71 7.01
C VAL A 424 12.26 -3.25 6.53
N LYS A 425 13.03 -3.93 7.39
CA LYS A 425 14.28 -4.58 6.99
C LYS A 425 14.07 -5.64 5.90
N ALA A 426 13.09 -6.54 6.09
CA ALA A 426 12.76 -7.55 5.09
C ALA A 426 12.33 -6.91 3.75
N LEU A 427 11.55 -5.84 3.80
CA LEU A 427 11.17 -5.06 2.63
C LEU A 427 12.39 -4.44 1.93
N ILE A 428 13.32 -3.83 2.67
CA ILE A 428 14.54 -3.24 2.11
C ILE A 428 15.39 -4.30 1.40
N GLU A 429 15.60 -5.46 2.03
CA GLU A 429 16.39 -6.57 1.46
C GLU A 429 15.74 -7.12 0.19
N GLN A 430 14.41 -7.31 0.21
CA GLN A 430 13.67 -7.78 -0.96
C GLN A 430 13.74 -6.76 -2.10
N CYS A 431 13.52 -5.47 -1.82
CA CYS A 431 13.67 -4.40 -2.80
C CYS A 431 15.10 -4.33 -3.37
N HIS A 432 16.12 -4.46 -2.53
CA HIS A 432 17.52 -4.50 -2.99
C HIS A 432 17.75 -5.59 -4.04
N SER A 433 17.21 -6.79 -3.82
CA SER A 433 17.34 -7.91 -4.75
C SER A 433 16.73 -7.61 -6.13
N CYS A 434 15.65 -6.82 -6.16
CA CYS A 434 14.93 -6.42 -7.37
C CYS A 434 15.48 -5.16 -8.04
N LEU A 435 16.44 -4.44 -7.46
CA LEU A 435 17.03 -3.25 -8.11
C LEU A 435 18.09 -3.66 -9.14
N LYS A 436 18.19 -2.94 -10.27
CA LYS A 436 19.38 -3.00 -11.13
C LYS A 436 20.61 -2.42 -10.39
N PRO A 437 21.85 -2.76 -10.78
CA PRO A 437 23.03 -2.02 -10.33
C PRO A 437 22.86 -0.53 -10.58
N GLY A 438 23.14 0.31 -9.58
CA GLY A 438 22.89 1.75 -9.64
C GLY A 438 21.42 2.16 -9.44
N GLY A 439 20.49 1.22 -9.25
CA GLY A 439 19.08 1.48 -8.96
C GLY A 439 18.87 2.10 -7.58
N VAL A 440 17.72 2.74 -7.36
CA VAL A 440 17.44 3.51 -6.13
C VAL A 440 16.15 3.01 -5.45
N LEU A 441 16.26 2.75 -4.15
CA LEU A 441 15.13 2.53 -3.25
C LEU A 441 14.79 3.83 -2.52
N ILE A 442 13.50 4.18 -2.48
CA ILE A 442 12.97 5.35 -1.77
C ILE A 442 11.92 4.90 -0.75
N ILE A 443 12.14 5.18 0.53
CA ILE A 443 11.20 4.82 1.61
C ILE A 443 10.76 6.08 2.35
N GLY A 444 9.45 6.32 2.38
CA GLY A 444 8.82 7.37 3.19
C GLY A 444 8.52 6.93 4.63
N ASN A 445 8.74 7.82 5.60
CA ASN A 445 8.29 7.66 6.99
C ASN A 445 7.94 9.02 7.62
N PHE A 446 6.97 9.04 8.52
CA PHE A 446 6.66 10.18 9.37
C PHE A 446 7.68 10.32 10.50
N ALA A 447 8.14 11.55 10.74
CA ALA A 447 9.02 11.93 11.83
C ALA A 447 8.23 12.18 13.12
N PRO A 448 8.86 11.99 14.30
CA PRO A 448 8.23 12.30 15.58
C PRO A 448 8.00 13.80 15.81
N ALA A 449 8.67 14.66 15.04
CA ALA A 449 8.54 16.12 15.09
C ALA A 449 7.22 16.62 14.46
N ASN A 450 6.09 16.03 14.88
CA ASN A 450 4.74 16.36 14.42
C ASN A 450 3.93 17.02 15.55
N PRO A 451 3.62 18.32 15.44
CA PRO A 451 2.85 19.02 16.46
C PRO A 451 1.44 18.44 16.67
N ASP A 452 0.84 17.84 15.65
CA ASP A 452 -0.52 17.30 15.69
C ASP A 452 -0.55 15.80 16.04
N ARG A 453 0.57 15.24 16.56
CA ARG A 453 0.66 13.82 16.91
C ARG A 453 -0.39 13.39 17.93
N ALA A 454 -0.62 14.18 18.97
CA ALA A 454 -1.60 13.83 20.00
C ALA A 454 -3.04 13.74 19.44
N LEU A 455 -3.40 14.66 18.53
CA LEU A 455 -4.67 14.64 17.80
C LEU A 455 -4.79 13.36 16.95
N MET A 456 -3.73 12.99 16.24
CA MET A 456 -3.69 11.76 15.44
C MET A 456 -3.79 10.50 16.32
N ASP A 457 -2.88 10.34 17.27
CA ASP A 457 -2.70 9.09 18.03
C ASP A 457 -3.86 8.79 18.98
N HIS A 458 -4.44 9.82 19.60
CA HIS A 458 -5.40 9.66 20.70
C HIS A 458 -6.84 10.01 20.33
N LEU A 459 -7.07 10.97 19.44
CA LEU A 459 -8.43 11.41 19.09
C LEU A 459 -8.91 10.81 17.77
N MET A 460 -8.04 10.69 16.77
CA MET A 460 -8.37 10.03 15.50
C MET A 460 -8.07 8.53 15.51
N TYR A 461 -7.30 8.05 16.50
CA TYR A 461 -6.73 6.70 16.52
C TYR A 461 -5.96 6.39 15.22
N TRP A 462 -5.25 7.38 14.69
CA TRP A 462 -4.33 7.26 13.55
C TRP A 462 -2.90 7.16 14.09
N ARG A 463 -2.57 6.00 14.65
CA ARG A 463 -1.25 5.74 15.23
C ARG A 463 -0.26 5.30 14.17
N LEU A 464 0.90 5.97 14.12
CA LEU A 464 2.02 5.64 13.23
C LEU A 464 3.25 5.21 14.03
N ILE A 465 4.14 4.46 13.38
CA ILE A 465 5.50 4.19 13.84
C ILE A 465 6.39 5.31 13.31
N TYR A 466 6.52 6.35 14.14
CA TYR A 466 7.36 7.50 13.86
C TYR A 466 8.84 7.13 13.90
N ARG A 467 9.63 7.71 12.99
CA ARG A 467 11.09 7.54 12.92
C ARG A 467 11.75 8.85 12.58
N ASP A 468 12.71 9.27 13.39
CA ASP A 468 13.54 10.42 13.04
C ASP A 468 14.55 10.07 11.93
N ARG A 469 15.39 11.05 11.57
CA ARG A 469 16.42 10.87 10.53
C ARG A 469 17.41 9.76 10.89
N ALA A 470 17.85 9.67 12.14
CA ALA A 470 18.85 8.69 12.56
C ALA A 470 18.24 7.28 12.59
N GLU A 471 17.04 7.14 13.14
CA GLU A 471 16.30 5.87 13.22
C GLU A 471 15.97 5.33 11.83
N LEU A 472 15.54 6.21 10.91
CA LEU A 472 15.23 5.85 9.53
C LEU A 472 16.50 5.38 8.79
N GLY A 473 17.62 6.09 8.95
CA GLY A 473 18.92 5.69 8.37
C GLY A 473 19.40 4.34 8.91
N GLN A 474 19.23 4.09 10.22
CA GLN A 474 19.60 2.82 10.86
C GLN A 474 18.85 1.60 10.31
N LEU A 475 17.68 1.76 9.68
CA LEU A 475 16.97 0.63 9.07
C LEU A 475 17.77 -0.01 7.92
N PHE A 476 18.65 0.75 7.29
CA PHE A 476 19.46 0.31 6.15
C PHE A 476 20.83 -0.21 6.56
N ALA A 477 21.34 0.16 7.74
CA ALA A 477 22.69 -0.14 8.18
C ALA A 477 23.03 -1.63 8.13
N ASP A 478 22.09 -2.49 8.54
CA ASP A 478 22.24 -3.94 8.56
C ASP A 478 21.70 -4.63 7.29
N THR A 479 21.56 -3.89 6.19
CA THR A 479 21.08 -4.38 4.88
C THR A 479 22.19 -4.23 3.84
N PRO A 480 22.06 -4.82 2.63
CA PRO A 480 23.05 -4.67 1.57
C PRO A 480 23.35 -3.22 1.15
N PHE A 481 22.48 -2.25 1.46
CA PHE A 481 22.75 -0.82 1.22
C PHE A 481 23.79 -0.24 2.20
N GLY A 482 23.89 -0.80 3.42
CA GLY A 482 24.70 -0.28 4.51
C GLY A 482 24.27 1.13 4.94
N GLY A 483 25.23 1.94 5.42
CA GLY A 483 24.98 3.32 5.87
C GLY A 483 24.80 4.36 4.74
N ARG A 484 24.68 3.94 3.48
CA ARG A 484 24.64 4.84 2.31
C ARG A 484 23.22 5.28 1.99
N VAL A 485 22.70 6.13 2.86
CA VAL A 485 21.33 6.64 2.76
C VAL A 485 21.34 8.15 2.84
N THR A 486 20.67 8.80 1.89
CA THR A 486 20.38 10.23 1.96
C THR A 486 18.95 10.42 2.42
N ILE A 487 18.71 11.35 3.34
CA ILE A 487 17.35 11.62 3.85
C ILE A 487 16.91 13.01 3.41
N GLU A 488 15.91 13.04 2.54
CA GLU A 488 15.21 14.25 2.12
C GLU A 488 13.92 14.40 2.93
N ALA A 489 13.40 15.63 3.05
CA ALA A 489 12.17 15.90 3.79
C ALA A 489 11.33 16.93 3.03
N GLU A 490 10.01 16.83 3.17
CA GLU A 490 9.11 17.86 2.66
C GLU A 490 9.16 19.14 3.53
N GLU A 491 8.51 20.22 3.09
CA GLU A 491 8.65 21.56 3.67
C GLU A 491 8.28 21.66 5.17
N GLN A 492 7.41 20.79 5.69
CA GLN A 492 7.09 20.75 7.13
C GLN A 492 8.10 19.95 7.96
N GLY A 493 9.01 19.22 7.32
CA GLY A 493 9.98 18.35 8.00
C GLY A 493 9.35 17.13 8.67
N VAL A 494 8.08 16.83 8.39
CA VAL A 494 7.33 15.75 9.06
C VAL A 494 7.37 14.47 8.25
N ASN A 495 7.33 14.54 6.90
CA ASN A 495 7.48 13.33 6.10
C ASN A 495 8.89 13.26 5.50
N LEU A 496 9.66 12.27 5.94
CA LEU A 496 11.03 12.00 5.55
C LEU A 496 11.07 10.92 4.47
N PHE A 497 12.02 11.01 3.55
CA PHE A 497 12.30 10.03 2.51
C PHE A 497 13.76 9.61 2.58
N ALA A 498 14.00 8.33 2.85
CA ALA A 498 15.31 7.71 2.73
C ALA A 498 15.53 7.23 1.29
N LEU A 499 16.63 7.69 0.68
CA LEU A 499 17.07 7.31 -0.66
C LEU A 499 18.35 6.47 -0.52
N ALA A 500 18.29 5.22 -0.95
CA ALA A 500 19.42 4.28 -0.91
C ALA A 500 19.72 3.75 -2.32
N ARG A 501 20.97 3.90 -2.77
CA ARG A 501 21.40 3.46 -4.11
C ARG A 501 22.10 2.11 -4.03
N ARG A 502 21.67 1.15 -4.85
CA ARG A 502 22.36 -0.12 -5.01
C ARG A 502 23.68 0.13 -5.75
N GLU A 503 24.77 -0.48 -5.29
CA GLU A 503 26.08 -0.29 -5.93
C GLU A 503 26.04 -0.65 -7.43
N PRO A 504 26.68 0.16 -8.29
CA PRO A 504 27.08 -0.30 -9.60
C PRO A 504 28.14 -1.41 -9.40
N ARG A 505 27.97 -2.55 -10.08
CA ARG A 505 28.96 -3.63 -10.06
C ARG A 505 30.27 -3.20 -10.69
#